data_AF-A0A0Q6GNI9-F1
#
_entry.id   AF-A0A0Q6GNI9-F1
#
_cell.length_a   1.000
_cell.length_b   1.000
_cell.length_c   1.000
_cell.angle_alpha   90.00
_cell.angle_beta   90.00
_cell.angle_gamma   90.00
#
_symmetry.space_group_name_H-M   'P 1'
#
loop_
_entity.id
_entity.type
_entity.pdbx_description
1 polymer ?
#
loop_
_entity_poly.entity_id
_entity_poly.type
_entity_poly.pdbx_seq_one_letter_code
_entity_poly.pdbx_strand_id
1 'polypeptide(L)'
;MASVLLTIGYLTTPSHVSGVSLSEFWAWVRYLHAIADTPDLQLTRPFFDLDAHQKTILSDDFGMGIPMAWLIEKLTLGPIADGRYFVDRLAASAGAATLKTAKRGPRKTPDFVARDASGVWHVIECKGTQSGIEYRNRQLGGLNPLTGAVSQKNTIQFPAGHTGQRLACGLSIAVEGSGARSNLRIIDPPGSDDFVVREDDLALADDAIERAIGARALRLAGFQATSAMMSAPSGPSPKSQPLKGKREAERSEFVAEKVRHSNDELKQRTSFERFGAHKERYRGRMMKVDLPVPILVDGRSIRSIRIRNGINDRFLRDLTGEDMKEGTSARANIGIADQADRTFLEKERYMARLSIGRLFVSELSFEEKNASEI
;
A
#
# COMPACT_ATOMS: atom_id res chain seq x y z
N MET A 1 3.32 8.05 -15.20
CA MET A 1 1.98 7.52 -14.88
C MET A 1 2.03 6.06 -14.45
N ALA A 2 2.61 5.14 -15.24
CA ALA A 2 2.63 3.71 -14.90
C ALA A 2 3.17 3.39 -13.48
N SER A 3 4.25 4.03 -13.02
CA SER A 3 4.77 3.86 -11.66
C SER A 3 3.77 4.27 -10.57
N VAL A 4 2.99 5.33 -10.80
CA VAL A 4 1.92 5.75 -9.88
C VAL A 4 0.77 4.73 -9.90
N LEU A 5 0.40 4.17 -11.05
CA LEU A 5 -0.63 3.12 -11.10
C LEU A 5 -0.21 1.87 -10.32
N LEU A 6 1.06 1.48 -10.40
CA LEU A 6 1.63 0.43 -9.56
C LEU A 6 1.60 0.82 -8.07
N THR A 7 1.93 2.08 -7.75
CA THR A 7 1.87 2.60 -6.38
C THR A 7 0.45 2.57 -5.83
N ILE A 8 -0.55 2.98 -6.62
CA ILE A 8 -1.98 2.90 -6.24
C ILE A 8 -2.34 1.44 -6.01
N GLY A 9 -2.12 0.55 -7.00
CA GLY A 9 -2.48 -0.87 -6.87
C GLY A 9 -1.83 -1.54 -5.65
N TYR A 10 -0.58 -1.19 -5.34
CA TYR A 10 0.08 -1.63 -4.11
C TYR A 10 -0.60 -1.06 -2.86
N LEU A 11 -0.70 0.27 -2.73
CA LEU A 11 -1.18 0.93 -1.51
C LEU A 11 -2.67 0.72 -1.22
N THR A 12 -3.50 0.54 -2.26
CA THR A 12 -4.93 0.24 -2.09
C THR A 12 -5.21 -1.23 -1.84
N THR A 13 -4.21 -2.11 -1.95
CA THR A 13 -4.36 -3.51 -1.55
C THR A 13 -4.27 -3.58 -0.03
N PRO A 14 -5.39 -3.84 0.68
CA PRO A 14 -5.36 -3.82 2.14
C PRO A 14 -4.49 -4.96 2.66
N SER A 15 -3.69 -4.66 3.69
CA SER A 15 -2.86 -5.67 4.36
C SER A 15 -3.68 -6.78 5.02
N HIS A 16 -4.97 -6.53 5.33
CA HIS A 16 -5.84 -7.50 5.97
C HIS A 16 -7.29 -7.42 5.45
N VAL A 17 -7.63 -8.23 4.44
CA VAL A 17 -9.01 -8.60 4.05
C VAL A 17 -8.97 -10.01 3.46
N SER A 18 -9.84 -10.91 3.91
CA SER A 18 -10.00 -12.25 3.31
C SER A 18 -10.90 -12.19 2.09
N GLY A 19 -10.52 -12.86 1.00
CA GLY A 19 -11.33 -12.98 -0.22
C GLY A 19 -10.83 -12.12 -1.39
N VAL A 20 -11.58 -12.15 -2.50
CA VAL A 20 -11.27 -11.41 -3.73
C VAL A 20 -11.47 -9.93 -3.49
N SER A 21 -10.42 -9.13 -3.66
CA SER A 21 -10.52 -7.68 -3.72
C SER A 21 -10.23 -7.20 -5.12
N LEU A 22 -11.19 -6.51 -5.75
CA LEU A 22 -10.95 -5.83 -7.02
C LEU A 22 -9.79 -4.83 -6.93
N SER A 23 -9.50 -4.32 -5.72
CA SER A 23 -8.38 -3.40 -5.46
C SER A 23 -7.01 -3.98 -5.85
N GLU A 24 -6.88 -5.31 -5.96
CA GLU A 24 -5.67 -5.98 -6.45
C GLU A 24 -5.44 -5.75 -7.95
N PHE A 25 -6.45 -5.30 -8.71
CA PHE A 25 -6.39 -5.16 -10.17
C PHE A 25 -6.88 -3.81 -10.72
N TRP A 26 -7.48 -3.00 -9.87
CA TRP A 26 -8.37 -1.94 -10.33
C TRP A 26 -7.66 -0.72 -10.91
N ALA A 27 -6.50 -0.34 -10.35
CA ALA A 27 -5.85 0.93 -10.69
C ALA A 27 -5.48 1.01 -12.18
N TRP A 28 -4.92 -0.06 -12.75
CA TRP A 28 -4.54 -0.09 -14.16
C TRP A 28 -5.72 -0.31 -15.09
N VAL A 29 -6.70 -1.14 -14.72
CA VAL A 29 -7.90 -1.33 -15.54
C VAL A 29 -8.69 -0.02 -15.65
N ARG A 30 -8.78 0.73 -14.55
CA ARG A 30 -9.63 1.92 -14.48
C ARG A 30 -8.97 3.18 -15.01
N TYR A 31 -7.70 3.42 -14.70
CA TYR A 31 -7.12 4.75 -14.84
C TYR A 31 -6.19 4.95 -16.04
N LEU A 32 -5.91 3.92 -16.83
CA LEU A 32 -5.07 4.07 -18.03
C LEU A 32 -5.61 5.09 -19.03
N HIS A 33 -6.94 5.21 -19.15
CA HIS A 33 -7.60 6.18 -20.01
C HIS A 33 -7.97 7.50 -19.30
N ALA A 34 -7.68 7.60 -18.01
CA ALA A 34 -8.06 8.76 -17.22
C ALA A 34 -7.19 9.99 -17.51
N ILE A 35 -5.99 9.78 -18.03
CA ILE A 35 -4.98 10.84 -18.17
C ILE A 35 -4.91 11.31 -19.61
N ALA A 36 -5.00 12.62 -19.79
CA ALA A 36 -4.89 13.27 -21.08
C ALA A 36 -3.46 13.22 -21.60
N ASP A 37 -3.31 13.18 -22.93
CA ASP A 37 -2.02 13.27 -23.62
C ASP A 37 -1.55 14.73 -23.67
N THR A 38 -1.26 15.28 -22.48
CA THR A 38 -0.81 16.66 -22.28
C THR A 38 0.52 16.68 -21.52
N PRO A 39 1.37 17.72 -21.72
CA PRO A 39 2.64 17.83 -20.99
C PRO A 39 2.48 17.91 -19.46
N ASP A 40 1.38 18.52 -19.01
CA ASP A 40 0.99 18.53 -17.60
C ASP A 40 0.12 17.31 -17.29
N LEU A 41 0.16 16.81 -16.05
CA LEU A 41 -0.80 15.83 -15.58
C LEU A 41 -2.20 16.44 -15.63
N GLN A 42 -3.09 15.94 -16.47
CA GLN A 42 -4.49 16.37 -16.55
C GLN A 42 -5.41 15.16 -16.77
N LEU A 43 -6.66 15.27 -16.30
CA LEU A 43 -7.69 14.29 -16.60
C LEU A 43 -8.29 14.53 -17.98
N THR A 44 -8.60 13.44 -18.69
CA THR A 44 -9.44 13.52 -19.88
C THR A 44 -10.83 14.02 -19.50
N ARG A 45 -11.47 14.75 -20.41
CA ARG A 45 -12.80 15.31 -20.19
C ARG A 45 -13.85 14.24 -19.92
N PRO A 46 -13.89 13.10 -20.65
CA PRO A 46 -14.82 12.02 -20.36
C PRO A 46 -14.69 11.46 -18.93
N PHE A 47 -13.47 11.34 -18.41
CA PHE A 47 -13.25 10.87 -17.03
C PHE A 47 -13.65 11.90 -16.00
N PHE A 48 -13.41 13.18 -16.27
CA PHE A 48 -13.88 14.25 -15.41
C PHE A 48 -15.40 14.35 -15.40
N ASP A 49 -16.11 13.96 -16.46
CA ASP A 49 -17.57 14.05 -16.56
C ASP A 49 -18.32 12.81 -16.04
N LEU A 50 -17.60 11.80 -15.50
CA LEU A 50 -18.21 10.65 -14.79
C LEU A 50 -19.10 11.08 -13.61
N ASP A 51 -19.89 10.17 -13.04
CA ASP A 51 -20.69 10.52 -11.86
C ASP A 51 -19.81 10.86 -10.63
N ALA A 52 -20.40 11.58 -9.68
CA ALA A 52 -19.67 12.10 -8.52
C ALA A 52 -19.01 11.01 -7.65
N HIS A 53 -19.57 9.80 -7.59
CA HIS A 53 -18.98 8.71 -6.82
C HIS A 53 -17.69 8.22 -7.49
N GLN A 54 -17.68 8.09 -8.82
CA GLN A 54 -16.49 7.66 -9.56
C GLN A 54 -15.37 8.71 -9.51
N LYS A 55 -15.72 10.01 -9.53
CA LYS A 55 -14.75 11.09 -9.34
C LYS A 55 -14.14 11.08 -7.94
N THR A 56 -14.92 10.76 -6.93
CA THR A 56 -14.43 10.69 -5.55
C THR A 56 -13.38 9.60 -5.41
N ILE A 57 -13.66 8.39 -5.91
CA ILE A 57 -12.70 7.27 -5.89
C ILE A 57 -11.42 7.64 -6.65
N LEU A 58 -11.53 8.23 -7.85
CA LEU A 58 -10.36 8.69 -8.60
C LEU A 58 -9.53 9.70 -7.81
N SER A 59 -10.21 10.68 -7.19
CA SER A 59 -9.54 11.73 -6.41
C SER A 59 -8.82 11.15 -5.20
N ASP A 60 -9.42 10.19 -4.50
CA ASP A 60 -8.79 9.51 -3.38
C ASP A 60 -7.56 8.71 -3.86
N ASP A 61 -7.72 7.88 -4.91
CA ASP A 61 -6.68 7.01 -5.45
C ASP A 61 -5.45 7.79 -5.97
N PHE A 62 -5.67 8.80 -6.80
CA PHE A 62 -4.58 9.66 -7.25
C PHE A 62 -4.05 10.55 -6.12
N GLY A 63 -4.95 10.96 -5.22
CA GLY A 63 -4.69 11.77 -4.04
C GLY A 63 -3.70 11.14 -3.08
N MET A 64 -3.62 9.80 -3.01
CA MET A 64 -2.52 9.13 -2.33
C MET A 64 -1.43 8.60 -3.26
N GLY A 65 -1.77 8.07 -4.43
CA GLY A 65 -0.80 7.44 -5.33
C GLY A 65 0.32 8.38 -5.80
N ILE A 66 -0.02 9.60 -6.21
CA ILE A 66 0.97 10.59 -6.68
C ILE A 66 1.90 11.06 -5.56
N PRO A 67 1.40 11.57 -4.42
CA PRO A 67 2.30 12.01 -3.36
C PRO A 67 3.14 10.87 -2.81
N MET A 68 2.59 9.66 -2.67
CA MET A 68 3.36 8.53 -2.18
C MET A 68 4.47 8.13 -3.15
N ALA A 69 4.19 8.11 -4.47
CA ALA A 69 5.23 7.87 -5.46
C ALA A 69 6.37 8.92 -5.39
N TRP A 70 6.02 10.19 -5.19
CA TRP A 70 7.01 11.26 -5.00
C TRP A 70 7.80 11.09 -3.69
N LEU A 71 7.12 10.76 -2.58
CA LEU A 71 7.75 10.60 -1.27
C LEU A 71 8.67 9.38 -1.18
N ILE A 72 8.31 8.27 -1.83
CA ILE A 72 9.17 7.08 -1.92
C ILE A 72 10.55 7.45 -2.44
N GLU A 73 10.61 8.26 -3.51
CA GLU A 73 11.87 8.70 -4.09
C GLU A 73 12.60 9.71 -3.21
N LYS A 74 11.87 10.69 -2.65
CA LYS A 74 12.46 11.85 -1.96
C LYS A 74 12.90 11.59 -0.52
N LEU A 75 12.16 10.74 0.18
CA LEU A 75 12.48 10.36 1.56
C LEU A 75 13.11 8.98 1.65
N THR A 76 13.34 8.30 0.51
CA THR A 76 13.89 6.95 0.50
C THR A 76 13.07 5.96 1.34
N LEU A 77 11.73 6.08 1.25
CA LEU A 77 10.84 5.25 2.05
C LEU A 77 11.07 3.77 1.76
N GLY A 78 11.16 2.98 2.83
CA GLY A 78 11.21 1.53 2.79
C GLY A 78 9.83 0.93 3.01
N PRO A 79 9.60 0.20 4.11
CA PRO A 79 8.29 -0.36 4.42
C PRO A 79 7.22 0.73 4.58
N ILE A 80 6.01 0.47 4.05
CA ILE A 80 4.84 1.34 4.15
C ILE A 80 3.64 0.50 4.57
N ALA A 81 3.02 0.84 5.70
CA ALA A 81 1.80 0.19 6.21
C ALA A 81 0.59 1.11 6.12
N ASP A 82 -0.60 0.51 5.98
CA ASP A 82 -1.87 1.19 6.24
C ASP A 82 -1.89 1.64 7.70
N GLY A 83 -2.11 2.93 7.97
CA GLY A 83 -2.03 3.46 9.34
C GLY A 83 -3.04 2.80 10.29
N ARG A 84 -4.21 2.41 9.76
CA ARG A 84 -5.20 1.66 10.53
C ARG A 84 -4.72 0.26 10.93
N TYR A 85 -4.14 -0.48 9.99
CA TYR A 85 -3.58 -1.81 10.26
C TYR A 85 -2.46 -1.71 11.30
N PHE A 86 -1.55 -0.76 11.11
CA PHE A 86 -0.42 -0.53 12.01
C PHE A 86 -0.87 -0.30 13.45
N VAL A 87 -1.80 0.63 13.67
CA VAL A 87 -2.33 0.93 15.02
C VAL A 87 -3.08 -0.26 15.60
N ASP A 88 -3.91 -0.93 14.81
CA ASP A 88 -4.70 -2.08 15.25
C ASP A 88 -3.80 -3.26 15.69
N ARG A 89 -2.72 -3.51 14.95
CA ARG A 89 -1.73 -4.56 15.24
C ARG A 89 -0.87 -4.20 16.44
N LEU A 90 -0.32 -2.99 16.49
CA LEU A 90 0.50 -2.50 17.60
C LEU A 90 -0.27 -2.54 18.93
N ALA A 91 -1.52 -2.07 18.93
CA ALA A 91 -2.39 -2.12 20.11
C ALA A 91 -2.67 -3.56 20.57
N ALA A 92 -2.85 -4.48 19.63
CA ALA A 92 -3.04 -5.90 19.92
C ALA A 92 -1.78 -6.52 20.56
N SER A 93 -0.60 -6.21 20.02
CA SER A 93 0.68 -6.73 20.53
C SER A 93 1.05 -6.17 21.89
N ALA A 94 0.78 -4.89 22.15
CA ALA A 94 1.12 -4.23 23.40
C ALA A 94 0.15 -4.57 24.56
N GLY A 95 -0.88 -5.40 24.32
CA GLY A 95 -1.95 -5.65 25.29
C GLY A 95 -2.81 -4.40 25.59
N ALA A 96 -2.59 -3.30 24.87
CA ALA A 96 -3.30 -2.04 25.01
C ALA A 96 -4.64 -2.10 24.28
N ALA A 97 -5.63 -2.76 24.88
CA ALA A 97 -6.97 -2.93 24.29
C ALA A 97 -7.78 -1.63 24.12
N THR A 98 -7.20 -0.44 24.32
CA THR A 98 -7.92 0.82 24.50
C THR A 98 -7.34 1.99 23.71
N LEU A 99 -7.24 1.83 22.38
CA LEU A 99 -7.22 2.97 21.48
C LEU A 99 -8.54 3.01 20.72
N LYS A 100 -9.50 3.78 21.25
CA LYS A 100 -10.74 4.10 20.53
C LYS A 100 -10.40 4.97 19.33
N THR A 101 -10.05 4.32 18.22
CA THR A 101 -9.88 4.95 16.92
C THR A 101 -11.25 5.42 16.41
N ALA A 102 -11.35 6.69 16.00
CA ALA A 102 -12.58 7.24 15.47
C ALA A 102 -12.62 7.13 13.95
N LYS A 103 -13.81 6.94 13.35
CA LYS A 103 -13.98 7.02 11.89
C LYS A 103 -13.81 8.44 11.35
N ARG A 104 -13.93 9.47 12.20
CA ARG A 104 -13.85 10.90 11.85
C ARG A 104 -13.18 11.69 12.98
N GLY A 105 -12.56 12.82 12.62
CA GLY A 105 -11.99 13.78 13.58
C GLY A 105 -10.54 13.49 13.97
N PRO A 106 -10.01 14.18 15.00
CA PRO A 106 -8.60 14.15 15.39
C PRO A 106 -8.05 12.79 15.82
N ARG A 107 -8.94 11.81 16.09
CA ARG A 107 -8.60 10.42 16.45
C ARG A 107 -8.71 9.44 15.27
N LYS A 108 -8.81 9.96 14.04
CA LYS A 108 -8.75 9.15 12.81
C LYS A 108 -7.30 8.72 12.59
N THR A 109 -7.09 7.43 12.36
CA THR A 109 -5.77 6.89 11.99
C THR A 109 -5.29 7.54 10.69
N PRO A 110 -3.97 7.79 10.57
CA PRO A 110 -3.43 8.34 9.34
C PRO A 110 -3.60 7.33 8.20
N ASP A 111 -3.54 7.81 6.96
CA ASP A 111 -3.61 6.94 5.79
C ASP A 111 -2.42 5.95 5.78
N PHE A 112 -1.19 6.44 6.01
CA PHE A 112 0.01 5.60 6.01
C PHE A 112 1.00 5.90 7.14
N VAL A 113 1.74 4.86 7.51
CA VAL A 113 2.95 4.91 8.34
C VAL A 113 4.08 4.29 7.53
N ALA A 114 5.23 4.95 7.46
CA ALA A 114 6.38 4.48 6.69
C ALA A 114 7.67 4.60 7.50
N ARG A 115 8.66 3.78 7.17
CA ARG A 115 10.02 3.89 7.70
C ARG A 115 10.98 4.17 6.56
N ASP A 116 11.90 5.12 6.71
CA ASP A 116 12.92 5.38 5.69
C ASP A 116 14.16 4.49 5.85
N ALA A 117 15.11 4.62 4.92
CA ALA A 117 16.36 3.87 4.91
C ALA A 117 17.28 4.17 6.12
N SER A 118 17.04 5.27 6.85
CA SER A 118 17.75 5.59 8.10
C SER A 118 17.09 5.00 9.34
N GLY A 119 15.91 4.40 9.19
CA GLY A 119 15.14 3.81 10.29
C GLY A 119 14.21 4.79 11.00
N VAL A 120 14.05 6.03 10.50
CA VAL A 120 13.10 6.98 11.10
C VAL A 120 11.70 6.81 10.51
N TRP A 121 10.71 7.14 11.33
CA TRP A 121 9.30 6.88 11.06
C TRP A 121 8.58 8.13 10.58
N HIS A 122 7.82 7.99 9.49
CA HIS A 122 7.03 9.04 8.89
C HIS A 122 5.54 8.71 9.00
N VAL A 123 4.73 9.72 9.30
CA VAL A 123 3.27 9.63 9.33
C VAL A 123 2.74 10.44 8.17
N ILE A 124 1.91 9.84 7.31
CA ILE A 124 1.51 10.44 6.03
C ILE A 124 0.00 10.38 5.88
N GLU A 125 -0.62 11.53 5.68
CA GLU A 125 -2.03 11.68 5.31
C GLU A 125 -2.15 12.25 3.89
N CYS A 126 -3.02 11.67 3.07
CA CYS A 126 -3.17 12.01 1.67
C CYS A 126 -4.59 12.50 1.37
N LYS A 127 -4.69 13.50 0.50
CA LYS A 127 -5.96 14.05 0.00
C LYS A 127 -5.83 14.36 -1.47
N GLY A 128 -6.83 13.99 -2.24
CA GLY A 128 -6.96 14.42 -3.63
C GLY A 128 -8.28 15.11 -3.89
N THR A 129 -8.29 15.96 -4.91
CA THR A 129 -9.49 16.65 -5.37
C THR A 129 -9.37 17.03 -6.85
N GLN A 130 -10.52 17.17 -7.49
CA GLN A 130 -10.68 17.76 -8.82
C GLN A 130 -11.32 19.16 -8.74
N SER A 131 -11.54 19.69 -7.54
CA SER A 131 -12.24 20.97 -7.28
C SER A 131 -11.29 22.17 -7.15
N GLY A 132 -10.03 22.00 -7.54
CA GLY A 132 -9.04 23.07 -7.60
C GLY A 132 -8.24 23.32 -6.31
N ILE A 133 -7.28 24.24 -6.43
CA ILE A 133 -6.27 24.55 -5.41
C ILE A 133 -6.88 25.05 -4.10
N GLU A 134 -7.93 25.87 -4.16
CA GLU A 134 -8.60 26.41 -2.97
C GLU A 134 -9.29 25.32 -2.14
N TYR A 135 -9.95 24.38 -2.81
CA TYR A 135 -10.54 23.24 -2.12
C TYR A 135 -9.47 22.34 -1.48
N ARG A 136 -8.39 22.06 -2.22
CA ARG A 136 -7.23 21.32 -1.69
C ARG A 136 -6.63 22.01 -0.46
N ASN A 137 -6.43 23.33 -0.50
CA ASN A 137 -5.89 24.09 0.63
C ASN A 137 -6.80 23.98 1.86
N ARG A 138 -8.12 24.03 1.69
CA ARG A 138 -9.08 23.77 2.78
C ARG A 138 -8.98 22.35 3.33
N GLN A 139 -8.87 21.34 2.47
CA GLN A 139 -8.68 19.94 2.89
C GLN A 139 -7.37 19.72 3.66
N LEU A 140 -6.32 20.48 3.35
CA LEU A 140 -5.07 20.45 4.10
C LEU A 140 -5.16 21.18 5.45
N GLY A 141 -6.22 21.95 5.72
CA GLY A 141 -6.40 22.69 6.97
C GLY A 141 -6.18 24.20 6.87
N GLY A 142 -6.23 24.78 5.65
CA GLY A 142 -6.08 26.19 5.30
C GLY A 142 -6.17 27.23 6.43
N LEU A 143 -7.25 28.01 6.48
CA LEU A 143 -7.41 29.13 7.44
C LEU A 143 -7.60 28.70 8.91
N ASN A 144 -7.65 27.39 9.19
CA ASN A 144 -7.80 26.89 10.56
C ASN A 144 -7.07 25.52 10.71
N PRO A 145 -5.86 25.51 11.31
CA PRO A 145 -5.06 24.30 11.54
C PRO A 145 -5.78 23.20 12.35
N LEU A 146 -6.87 23.55 13.04
CA LEU A 146 -7.67 22.63 13.85
C LEU A 146 -8.65 21.78 13.02
N THR A 147 -8.63 21.89 11.68
CA THR A 147 -9.49 21.12 10.76
C THR A 147 -8.70 20.55 9.59
N GLY A 148 -9.20 19.49 8.94
CA GLY A 148 -8.59 18.92 7.72
C GLY A 148 -7.45 17.91 7.97
N ALA A 149 -6.63 17.65 6.96
CA ALA A 149 -5.55 16.66 7.00
C ALA A 149 -4.51 16.96 8.07
N VAL A 150 -4.23 18.24 8.37
CA VAL A 150 -3.35 18.65 9.49
C VAL A 150 -3.86 18.11 10.83
N SER A 151 -5.16 18.16 11.08
CA SER A 151 -5.76 17.63 12.32
C SER A 151 -5.74 16.09 12.43
N GLN A 152 -5.51 15.36 11.34
CA GLN A 152 -5.59 13.88 11.30
C GLN A 152 -4.24 13.16 11.48
N LYS A 153 -3.12 13.89 11.42
CA LYS A 153 -1.76 13.32 11.56
C LYS A 153 -1.26 13.25 12.99
N ASN A 154 -1.96 13.90 13.91
CA ASN A 154 -1.57 14.01 15.31
C ASN A 154 -1.85 12.72 16.09
N THR A 155 -1.93 11.59 15.40
CA THR A 155 -2.41 10.34 15.95
C THR A 155 -1.31 9.31 16.15
N ILE A 156 -0.06 9.58 15.74
CA ILE A 156 1.10 8.71 16.02
C ILE A 156 2.36 9.55 16.23
N GLN A 157 3.04 9.31 17.34
CA GLN A 157 4.33 9.87 17.70
C GLN A 157 5.29 8.74 18.07
N PHE A 158 6.48 8.79 17.49
CA PHE A 158 7.58 7.88 17.83
C PHE A 158 8.50 8.55 18.86
N PRO A 159 9.36 7.78 19.54
CA PRO A 159 10.37 8.34 20.43
C PRO A 159 11.32 9.32 19.72
N ALA A 160 12.00 10.14 20.51
CA ALA A 160 13.07 10.99 20.00
C ALA A 160 14.16 10.12 19.33
N GLY A 161 14.75 10.60 18.23
CA GLY A 161 15.71 9.83 17.44
C GLY A 161 15.08 8.82 16.47
N HIS A 162 13.80 8.49 16.61
CA HIS A 162 13.06 7.62 15.69
C HIS A 162 11.99 8.35 14.88
N THR A 163 11.80 9.66 15.10
CA THR A 163 10.73 10.44 14.48
C THR A 163 11.22 11.18 13.23
N GLY A 164 10.56 10.93 12.10
CA GLY A 164 10.67 11.69 10.85
C GLY A 164 9.52 12.69 10.66
N GLN A 165 9.24 13.06 9.40
CA GLN A 165 8.22 14.07 9.08
C GLN A 165 6.77 13.57 9.26
N ARG A 166 5.84 14.51 9.52
CA ARG A 166 4.40 14.28 9.65
C ARG A 166 3.64 14.95 8.50
N LEU A 167 3.56 14.27 7.37
CA LEU A 167 3.21 14.89 6.10
C LEU A 167 1.70 14.90 5.82
N ALA A 168 1.20 16.02 5.29
CA ALA A 168 -0.12 16.09 4.63
C ALA A 168 0.18 16.39 3.19
N CYS A 169 -0.33 15.51 2.36
CA CYS A 169 -0.20 15.62 0.93
C CYS A 169 -1.57 15.97 0.35
N GLY A 170 -1.60 17.02 -0.46
CA GLY A 170 -2.81 17.51 -1.11
C GLY A 170 -2.60 17.67 -2.60
N LEU A 171 -3.24 16.80 -3.37
CA LEU A 171 -3.25 16.85 -4.83
C LEU A 171 -4.52 17.52 -5.34
N SER A 172 -4.36 18.53 -6.20
CA SER A 172 -5.41 19.06 -7.05
C SER A 172 -5.12 18.62 -8.48
N ILE A 173 -6.04 17.87 -9.10
CA ILE A 173 -5.88 17.41 -10.49
C ILE A 173 -6.68 18.32 -11.41
N ALA A 174 -6.03 18.86 -12.44
CA ALA A 174 -6.67 19.66 -13.48
C ALA A 174 -7.30 18.79 -14.57
N VAL A 175 -8.17 19.40 -15.36
CA VAL A 175 -8.89 18.77 -16.48
C VAL A 175 -8.37 19.34 -17.78
N GLU A 176 -8.28 18.52 -18.81
CA GLU A 176 -7.90 18.97 -20.15
C GLU A 176 -8.80 20.12 -20.65
N GLY A 177 -8.18 21.13 -21.26
CA GLY A 177 -8.86 22.32 -21.75
C GLY A 177 -9.32 23.32 -20.67
N SER A 178 -9.13 23.05 -19.38
CA SER A 178 -9.57 23.97 -18.31
C SER A 178 -8.67 25.20 -18.11
N GLY A 179 -7.47 25.23 -18.70
CA GLY A 179 -6.45 26.25 -18.46
C GLY A 179 -5.76 26.16 -17.09
N ALA A 180 -6.27 25.34 -16.17
CA ALA A 180 -5.63 25.07 -14.88
C ALA A 180 -4.52 24.01 -14.99
N ARG A 181 -3.61 24.01 -14.01
CA ARG A 181 -2.56 22.98 -13.88
C ARG A 181 -2.78 22.13 -12.65
N SER A 182 -2.46 20.84 -12.75
CA SER A 182 -2.40 19.97 -11.56
C SER A 182 -1.34 20.46 -10.60
N ASN A 183 -1.61 20.34 -9.30
CA ASN A 183 -0.72 20.83 -8.27
C ASN A 183 -0.69 19.88 -7.06
N LEU A 184 0.53 19.52 -6.66
CA LEU A 184 0.79 18.79 -5.42
C LEU A 184 1.35 19.77 -4.39
N ARG A 185 0.81 19.72 -3.17
CA ARG A 185 1.31 20.46 -2.00
C ARG A 185 1.53 19.48 -0.87
N ILE A 186 2.72 19.54 -0.27
CA ILE A 186 3.10 18.71 0.89
C ILE A 186 3.50 19.67 2.01
N ILE A 187 2.97 19.45 3.21
CA ILE A 187 3.27 20.25 4.41
C ILE A 187 3.56 19.34 5.61
N ASP A 188 4.49 19.78 6.44
CA ASP A 188 4.91 19.15 7.69
C ASP A 188 4.52 20.04 8.90
N PRO A 189 3.26 19.98 9.38
CA PRO A 189 2.80 20.71 10.54
C PRO A 189 3.40 20.18 11.85
N PRO A 190 3.47 21.02 12.89
CA PRO A 190 3.80 20.57 14.25
C PRO A 190 2.73 19.59 14.78
N GLY A 191 3.15 18.58 15.55
CA GLY A 191 2.27 17.53 16.11
C GLY A 191 1.60 17.90 17.44
N SER A 192 0.65 17.07 17.90
CA SER A 192 0.12 17.05 19.28
C SER A 192 0.25 15.65 19.91
N ASP A 193 0.16 15.57 21.24
CA ASP A 193 0.61 14.44 22.08
C ASP A 193 -0.41 13.30 22.27
N ASP A 194 -1.14 12.87 21.24
CA ASP A 194 -2.33 12.02 21.43
C ASP A 194 -2.08 10.48 21.31
N PHE A 195 -0.94 10.02 20.78
CA PHE A 195 -0.52 8.61 20.80
C PHE A 195 1.00 8.47 20.67
N VAL A 196 1.64 7.94 21.73
CA VAL A 196 3.09 7.77 21.78
C VAL A 196 3.44 6.29 21.71
N VAL A 197 4.14 5.89 20.66
CA VAL A 197 4.89 4.64 20.62
C VAL A 197 6.07 4.80 21.57
N ARG A 198 6.15 3.96 22.60
CA ARG A 198 7.25 4.01 23.57
C ARG A 198 8.50 3.34 22.99
N GLU A 199 9.67 3.63 23.53
CA GLU A 199 10.91 2.96 23.12
C GLU A 199 10.80 1.43 23.26
N ASP A 200 10.18 0.96 24.34
CA ASP A 200 9.94 -0.47 24.58
C ASP A 200 9.00 -1.10 23.54
N ASP A 201 8.16 -0.30 22.87
CA ASP A 201 7.19 -0.74 21.87
C ASP A 201 7.74 -0.69 20.43
N LEU A 202 8.97 -0.19 20.20
CA LEU A 202 9.53 -0.05 18.85
C LEU A 202 9.63 -1.39 18.11
N ALA A 203 10.00 -2.47 18.81
CA ALA A 203 10.03 -3.80 18.22
C ALA A 203 8.63 -4.30 17.81
N LEU A 204 7.57 -3.84 18.49
CA LEU A 204 6.19 -4.16 18.12
C LEU A 204 5.74 -3.32 16.91
N ALA A 205 6.21 -2.08 16.80
CA ALA A 205 6.02 -1.26 15.62
C ALA A 205 6.71 -1.87 14.39
N ASP A 206 7.93 -2.39 14.54
CA ASP A 206 8.65 -3.10 13.48
C ASP A 206 7.88 -4.36 13.03
N ASP A 207 7.43 -5.22 13.95
CA ASP A 207 6.57 -6.38 13.62
C ASP A 207 5.30 -5.95 12.86
N ALA A 208 4.67 -4.86 13.28
CA ALA A 208 3.46 -4.37 12.63
C ALA A 208 3.73 -3.94 11.18
N ILE A 209 4.76 -3.15 10.91
CA ILE A 209 5.03 -2.69 9.54
C ILE A 209 5.52 -3.84 8.65
N GLU A 210 6.35 -4.75 9.17
CA GLU A 210 6.86 -5.91 8.45
C GLU A 210 5.73 -6.86 8.03
N ARG A 211 4.81 -7.18 8.94
CA ARG A 211 3.64 -8.00 8.60
C ARG A 211 2.74 -7.30 7.59
N ALA A 212 2.58 -5.98 7.67
CA ALA A 212 1.76 -5.23 6.72
C ALA A 212 2.29 -5.39 5.29
N ILE A 213 3.60 -5.23 5.10
CA ILE A 213 4.23 -5.33 3.78
C ILE A 213 4.30 -6.77 3.29
N GLY A 214 4.61 -7.73 4.17
CA GLY A 214 4.69 -9.14 3.84
C GLY A 214 3.33 -9.67 3.40
N ALA A 215 2.27 -9.35 4.15
CA ALA A 215 0.92 -9.76 3.80
C ALA A 215 0.48 -9.18 2.46
N ARG A 216 0.71 -7.88 2.24
CA ARG A 216 0.37 -7.23 0.98
C ARG A 216 1.13 -7.82 -0.22
N ALA A 217 2.43 -8.06 -0.06
CA ALA A 217 3.26 -8.69 -1.09
C ALA A 217 2.77 -10.10 -1.44
N LEU A 218 2.52 -10.94 -0.43
CA LEU A 218 1.97 -12.28 -0.58
C LEU A 218 0.62 -12.24 -1.30
N ARG A 219 -0.26 -11.31 -0.90
CA ARG A 219 -1.58 -11.15 -1.50
C ARG A 219 -1.54 -10.80 -2.98
N LEU A 220 -0.75 -9.80 -3.35
CA LEU A 220 -0.56 -9.38 -4.74
C LEU A 220 0.08 -10.50 -5.58
N ALA A 221 1.01 -11.26 -5.02
CA ALA A 221 1.58 -12.45 -5.64
C ALA A 221 0.62 -13.66 -5.67
N GLY A 222 -0.49 -13.59 -4.94
CA GLY A 222 -1.57 -14.57 -4.98
C GLY A 222 -1.62 -15.60 -3.86
N PHE A 223 -0.75 -15.46 -2.86
CA PHE A 223 -0.68 -16.29 -1.66
C PHE A 223 -1.66 -15.78 -0.59
N GLN A 224 -2.96 -16.02 -0.81
CA GLN A 224 -4.03 -15.46 0.01
C GLN A 224 -4.07 -16.08 1.41
N ALA A 225 -3.86 -17.39 1.54
CA ALA A 225 -3.87 -18.05 2.86
C ALA A 225 -2.66 -17.62 3.70
N THR A 226 -1.49 -17.55 3.08
CA THR A 226 -0.24 -17.10 3.70
C THR A 226 -0.30 -15.61 4.06
N SER A 227 -0.87 -14.77 3.20
CA SER A 227 -1.16 -13.36 3.51
C SER A 227 -2.08 -13.21 4.73
N ALA A 228 -3.14 -14.01 4.81
CA ALA A 228 -4.05 -13.99 5.95
C ALA A 228 -3.35 -14.40 7.25
N MET A 229 -2.44 -15.40 7.20
CA MET A 229 -1.64 -15.80 8.35
C MET A 229 -0.66 -14.70 8.77
N MET A 230 0.03 -14.06 7.81
CA MET A 230 0.97 -12.96 8.05
C MET A 230 0.32 -11.76 8.75
N SER A 231 -0.86 -11.35 8.26
CA SER A 231 -1.54 -10.11 8.69
C SER A 231 -2.32 -10.22 10.00
N ALA A 232 -2.76 -11.42 10.37
CA ALA A 232 -3.51 -11.65 11.60
C ALA A 232 -3.13 -13.01 12.20
N PRO A 233 -1.93 -13.13 12.78
CA PRO A 233 -1.42 -14.42 13.23
C PRO A 233 -2.25 -15.04 14.36
N SER A 234 -2.96 -14.21 15.12
CA SER A 234 -3.65 -14.60 16.36
C SER A 234 -5.15 -14.77 16.20
N GLY A 235 -5.68 -14.66 14.98
CA GLY A 235 -7.10 -14.91 14.73
C GLY A 235 -7.61 -14.29 13.43
N PRO A 236 -8.90 -13.93 13.37
CA PRO A 236 -9.53 -13.45 12.15
C PRO A 236 -9.24 -11.98 11.82
N SER A 237 -8.56 -11.23 12.69
CA SER A 237 -8.29 -9.81 12.48
C SER A 237 -6.94 -9.39 13.08
N PRO A 238 -6.35 -8.25 12.66
CA PRO A 238 -5.11 -7.74 13.25
C PRO A 238 -5.23 -7.39 14.74
N LYS A 239 -6.47 -7.24 15.23
CA LYS A 239 -6.81 -6.97 16.64
C LYS A 239 -6.94 -8.23 17.49
N SER A 240 -6.90 -9.40 16.87
CA SER A 240 -7.17 -10.65 17.57
C SER A 240 -6.07 -10.92 18.59
N GLN A 241 -6.48 -11.22 19.82
CA GLN A 241 -5.60 -11.53 20.95
C GLN A 241 -6.01 -12.88 21.56
N PRO A 242 -5.11 -13.54 22.31
CA PRO A 242 -5.48 -14.65 23.18
C PRO A 242 -6.69 -14.31 24.06
N LEU A 243 -7.66 -15.22 24.11
CA LEU A 243 -8.88 -15.10 24.89
C LEU A 243 -8.81 -16.01 26.13
N LYS A 244 -9.94 -16.20 26.83
CA LYS A 244 -10.05 -17.11 27.97
C LYS A 244 -11.17 -18.14 27.76
N GLY A 245 -11.01 -19.32 28.37
CA GLY A 245 -12.03 -20.37 28.39
C GLY A 245 -12.37 -20.92 27.01
N LYS A 246 -13.64 -21.26 26.77
CA LYS A 246 -14.11 -21.87 25.52
C LYS A 246 -13.75 -21.07 24.26
N ARG A 247 -13.80 -19.74 24.33
CA ARG A 247 -13.47 -18.86 23.19
C ARG A 247 -11.99 -18.94 22.80
N GLU A 248 -11.11 -19.28 23.73
CA GLU A 248 -9.69 -19.49 23.43
C GLU A 248 -9.45 -20.79 22.66
N ALA A 249 -10.21 -21.84 22.98
CA ALA A 249 -10.16 -23.09 22.22
C ALA A 249 -10.62 -22.88 20.77
N GLU A 250 -11.75 -22.19 20.57
CA GLU A 250 -12.28 -21.84 19.24
C GLU A 250 -11.28 -20.98 18.44
N ARG A 251 -10.67 -19.97 19.07
CA ARG A 251 -9.63 -19.14 18.44
C ARG A 251 -8.40 -19.96 18.06
N SER A 252 -7.94 -20.85 18.93
CA SER A 252 -6.77 -21.68 18.72
C SER A 252 -6.97 -22.66 17.57
N GLU A 253 -8.16 -23.26 17.47
CA GLU A 253 -8.55 -24.12 16.35
C GLU A 253 -8.56 -23.35 15.02
N PHE A 254 -9.14 -22.15 15.02
CA PHE A 254 -9.13 -21.26 13.85
C PHE A 254 -7.69 -20.89 13.41
N VAL A 255 -6.80 -20.57 14.36
CA VAL A 255 -5.40 -20.27 14.06
C VAL A 255 -4.68 -21.51 13.51
N ALA A 256 -4.92 -22.70 14.09
CA ALA A 256 -4.35 -23.94 13.60
C ALA A 256 -4.80 -24.25 12.15
N GLU A 257 -6.06 -23.96 11.82
CA GLU A 257 -6.57 -24.07 10.46
C GLU A 257 -5.88 -23.10 9.49
N LYS A 258 -5.72 -21.83 9.88
CA LYS A 258 -4.97 -20.84 9.07
C LYS A 258 -3.55 -21.29 8.78
N VAL A 259 -2.87 -21.87 9.78
CA VAL A 259 -1.51 -22.39 9.64
C VAL A 259 -1.48 -23.56 8.65
N ARG A 260 -2.43 -24.49 8.72
CA ARG A 260 -2.55 -25.58 7.75
C ARG A 260 -2.74 -25.05 6.33
N HIS A 261 -3.71 -24.16 6.13
CA HIS A 261 -3.98 -23.57 4.81
C HIS A 261 -2.77 -22.81 4.24
N SER A 262 -2.07 -22.04 5.07
CA SER A 262 -0.83 -21.37 4.64
C SER A 262 0.26 -22.37 4.25
N ASN A 263 0.48 -23.41 5.05
CA ASN A 263 1.46 -24.44 4.74
C ASN A 263 1.13 -25.19 3.44
N ASP A 264 -0.14 -25.48 3.20
CA ASP A 264 -0.57 -26.18 1.98
C ASP A 264 -0.43 -25.27 0.74
N GLU A 265 -0.76 -23.99 0.85
CA GLU A 265 -0.51 -23.00 -0.20
C GLU A 265 0.99 -22.85 -0.51
N LEU A 266 1.84 -22.78 0.53
CA LEU A 266 3.29 -22.70 0.38
C LEU A 266 3.88 -23.98 -0.25
N LYS A 267 3.37 -25.17 0.08
CA LYS A 267 3.77 -26.42 -0.61
C LYS A 267 3.41 -26.39 -2.08
N GLN A 268 2.27 -25.78 -2.43
CA GLN A 268 1.81 -25.65 -3.81
C GLN A 268 2.42 -24.47 -4.56
N ARG A 269 3.36 -23.70 -3.98
CA ARG A 269 3.98 -22.51 -4.59
C ARG A 269 4.52 -22.70 -6.02
N THR A 270 4.83 -23.93 -6.42
CA THR A 270 5.30 -24.24 -7.79
C THR A 270 4.22 -24.08 -8.85
N SER A 271 2.93 -24.03 -8.48
CA SER A 271 1.82 -23.74 -9.40
C SER A 271 1.73 -22.28 -9.83
N PHE A 272 2.42 -21.38 -9.13
CA PHE A 272 2.46 -19.95 -9.44
C PHE A 272 3.50 -19.64 -10.51
N GLU A 273 3.20 -18.63 -11.32
CA GLU A 273 4.07 -18.12 -12.40
C GLU A 273 5.45 -17.79 -11.82
N ARG A 274 6.52 -18.23 -12.50
CA ARG A 274 7.89 -17.91 -12.11
C ARG A 274 8.52 -16.95 -13.13
N PHE A 275 9.12 -15.88 -12.65
CA PHE A 275 9.81 -14.91 -13.51
C PHE A 275 11.04 -14.31 -12.81
N GLY A 276 11.91 -13.65 -13.58
CA GLY A 276 13.12 -12.99 -13.08
C GLY A 276 13.00 -11.48 -13.12
N ALA A 277 13.53 -10.81 -12.09
CA ALA A 277 13.73 -9.35 -12.02
C ALA A 277 14.96 -9.06 -11.15
N HIS A 278 15.74 -8.01 -11.43
CA HIS A 278 16.94 -7.64 -10.64
C HIS A 278 17.91 -8.80 -10.31
N LYS A 279 18.10 -9.75 -11.22
CA LYS A 279 18.92 -10.98 -11.02
C LYS A 279 18.39 -11.94 -9.94
N GLU A 280 17.21 -11.67 -9.40
CA GLU A 280 16.49 -12.53 -8.47
C GLU A 280 15.36 -13.29 -9.19
N ARG A 281 14.83 -14.32 -8.52
CA ARG A 281 13.68 -15.09 -9.02
C ARG A 281 12.47 -14.85 -8.13
N TYR A 282 11.33 -14.64 -8.76
CA TYR A 282 10.06 -14.35 -8.10
C TYR A 282 9.00 -15.38 -8.49
N ARG A 283 8.00 -15.54 -7.63
CA ARG A 283 6.80 -16.32 -7.89
C ARG A 283 5.55 -15.50 -7.61
N GLY A 284 4.55 -15.63 -8.46
CA GLY A 284 3.25 -15.06 -8.20
C GLY A 284 2.30 -15.11 -9.38
N ARG A 285 1.69 -13.96 -9.70
CA ARG A 285 0.64 -13.84 -10.71
C ARG A 285 1.12 -13.03 -11.90
N MET A 286 0.68 -13.46 -13.08
CA MET A 286 0.75 -12.66 -14.30
C MET A 286 -0.67 -12.47 -14.82
N MET A 287 -0.97 -11.24 -15.22
CA MET A 287 -2.22 -10.88 -15.87
C MET A 287 -1.91 -10.14 -17.16
N LYS A 288 -2.57 -10.54 -18.25
CA LYS A 288 -2.62 -9.76 -19.48
C LYS A 288 -4.02 -9.18 -19.62
N VAL A 289 -4.10 -7.88 -19.86
CA VAL A 289 -5.36 -7.16 -20.06
C VAL A 289 -5.33 -6.53 -21.44
N ASP A 290 -6.29 -6.91 -22.28
CA ASP A 290 -6.55 -6.21 -23.53
C ASP A 290 -7.29 -4.91 -23.22
N LEU A 291 -6.79 -3.81 -23.78
CA LEU A 291 -7.39 -2.50 -23.59
C LEU A 291 -8.62 -2.37 -24.49
N PRO A 292 -9.75 -1.88 -23.96
CA PRO A 292 -10.97 -1.71 -24.76
C PRO A 292 -10.79 -0.70 -25.90
N VAL A 293 -9.88 0.24 -25.71
CA VAL A 293 -9.45 1.23 -26.71
C VAL A 293 -7.93 1.33 -26.63
N PRO A 294 -7.20 1.51 -27.74
CA PRO A 294 -5.76 1.73 -27.65
C PRO A 294 -5.43 3.02 -26.90
N ILE A 295 -4.31 3.02 -26.18
CA ILE A 295 -3.69 4.24 -25.63
C ILE A 295 -2.43 4.58 -26.42
N LEU A 296 -2.08 5.86 -26.47
CA LEU A 296 -0.81 6.32 -27.04
C LEU A 296 0.24 6.42 -25.93
N VAL A 297 1.37 5.75 -26.12
CA VAL A 297 2.54 5.86 -25.25
C VAL A 297 3.75 6.19 -26.12
N ASP A 298 4.29 7.40 -25.97
CA ASP A 298 5.40 7.93 -26.77
C ASP A 298 5.23 7.70 -28.28
N GLY A 299 4.03 8.02 -28.79
CA GLY A 299 3.66 7.89 -30.20
C GLY A 299 3.30 6.48 -30.66
N ARG A 300 3.32 5.47 -29.79
CA ARG A 300 2.94 4.09 -30.13
C ARG A 300 1.56 3.72 -29.63
N SER A 301 0.81 3.00 -30.47
CA SER A 301 -0.52 2.49 -30.13
C SER A 301 -0.40 1.21 -29.31
N ILE A 302 -0.71 1.29 -28.03
CA ILE A 302 -0.72 0.16 -27.10
C ILE A 302 -2.13 -0.39 -27.01
N ARG A 303 -2.27 -1.71 -27.15
CA ARG A 303 -3.57 -2.40 -27.12
C ARG A 303 -3.69 -3.41 -26.01
N SER A 304 -2.61 -3.74 -25.33
CA SER A 304 -2.64 -4.62 -24.17
C SER A 304 -1.58 -4.21 -23.16
N ILE A 305 -1.80 -4.59 -21.91
CA ILE A 305 -0.82 -4.47 -20.83
C ILE A 305 -0.60 -5.84 -20.23
N ARG A 306 0.61 -6.07 -19.73
CA ARG A 306 0.93 -7.22 -18.89
C ARG A 306 1.41 -6.74 -17.54
N ILE A 307 0.92 -7.40 -16.52
CA ILE A 307 1.19 -7.06 -15.13
C ILE A 307 1.68 -8.32 -14.44
N ARG A 308 2.81 -8.19 -13.75
CA ARG A 308 3.42 -9.27 -12.98
C ARG A 308 3.58 -8.83 -11.55
N ASN A 309 3.05 -9.62 -10.61
CA ASN A 309 3.25 -9.43 -9.19
C ASN A 309 3.92 -10.68 -8.65
N GLY A 310 5.05 -10.52 -7.99
CA GLY A 310 5.83 -11.66 -7.52
C GLY A 310 6.53 -11.38 -6.21
N ILE A 311 6.57 -12.39 -5.35
CA ILE A 311 7.35 -12.41 -4.13
C ILE A 311 8.59 -13.30 -4.33
N ASN A 312 9.68 -12.99 -3.65
CA ASN A 312 10.95 -13.65 -3.82
C ASN A 312 10.86 -15.17 -3.61
N ASP A 313 11.37 -15.94 -4.56
CA ASP A 313 11.32 -17.41 -4.55
C ASP A 313 12.20 -18.01 -3.45
N ARG A 314 13.23 -17.29 -2.96
CA ARG A 314 14.02 -17.74 -1.80
C ARG A 314 13.24 -17.53 -0.51
N PHE A 315 12.72 -16.31 -0.31
CA PHE A 315 11.87 -15.99 0.86
C PHE A 315 10.73 -17.01 1.03
N LEU A 316 10.04 -17.38 -0.06
CA LEU A 316 8.97 -18.38 -0.01
C LEU A 316 9.41 -19.79 0.37
N ARG A 317 10.67 -20.17 0.14
CA ARG A 317 11.17 -21.49 0.53
C ARG A 317 11.47 -21.57 2.02
N ASP A 318 11.89 -20.44 2.57
CA ASP A 318 12.32 -20.32 3.95
C ASP A 318 11.10 -20.04 4.87
N LEU A 319 10.02 -19.47 4.31
CA LEU A 319 8.79 -19.17 5.04
C LEU A 319 7.95 -20.42 5.32
N THR A 320 7.51 -20.58 6.57
CA THR A 320 6.50 -21.54 6.97
C THR A 320 5.34 -20.87 7.74
N GLY A 321 4.21 -21.55 7.82
CA GLY A 321 3.06 -21.10 8.61
C GLY A 321 3.35 -20.96 10.11
N GLU A 322 4.31 -21.73 10.63
CA GLU A 322 4.75 -21.69 12.03
C GLU A 322 5.57 -20.43 12.34
N ASP A 323 6.41 -19.98 11.40
CA ASP A 323 7.24 -18.77 11.56
C ASP A 323 6.39 -17.50 11.73
N MET A 324 5.15 -17.53 11.25
CA MET A 324 4.24 -16.41 11.30
C MET A 324 3.40 -16.35 12.59
N LYS A 325 3.38 -17.39 13.43
CA LYS A 325 2.61 -17.41 14.69
C LYS A 325 3.11 -16.35 15.69
N GLU A 326 2.21 -15.92 16.57
CA GLU A 326 2.56 -15.02 17.67
C GLU A 326 3.14 -15.81 18.86
N GLY A 327 4.24 -15.33 19.46
CA GLY A 327 4.78 -15.89 20.72
C GLY A 327 5.79 -17.04 20.60
N THR A 328 6.18 -17.48 19.40
CA THR A 328 7.44 -18.23 19.24
C THR A 328 8.59 -17.27 19.59
N SER A 329 9.57 -17.74 20.36
CA SER A 329 10.57 -16.94 21.13
C SER A 329 11.54 -16.06 20.32
N ALA A 330 11.23 -15.75 19.07
CA ALA A 330 11.79 -14.65 18.33
C ALA A 330 10.64 -13.71 17.97
N ARG A 331 10.74 -12.44 18.38
CA ARG A 331 10.18 -11.33 17.60
C ARG A 331 10.40 -11.69 16.15
N ALA A 332 9.32 -11.94 15.42
CA ALA A 332 9.37 -12.86 14.29
C ALA A 332 10.37 -12.32 13.25
N ASN A 333 11.59 -12.83 13.27
CA ASN A 333 12.59 -12.52 12.25
C ASN A 333 12.21 -13.37 11.04
N ILE A 334 11.07 -13.01 10.45
CA ILE A 334 10.49 -13.63 9.25
C ILE A 334 11.41 -13.32 8.04
N GLY A 335 12.51 -12.60 8.26
CA GLY A 335 13.46 -12.17 7.23
C GLY A 335 12.90 -11.04 6.36
N ILE A 336 11.78 -10.41 6.76
CA ILE A 336 11.17 -9.32 5.99
C ILE A 336 12.08 -8.08 6.02
N ALA A 337 12.57 -7.69 7.18
CA ALA A 337 13.48 -6.54 7.33
C ALA A 337 14.70 -6.63 6.39
N ASP A 338 15.31 -7.81 6.29
CA ASP A 338 16.50 -8.06 5.46
C ASP A 338 16.21 -8.05 3.94
N GLN A 339 14.94 -8.15 3.57
CA GLN A 339 14.50 -8.23 2.17
C GLN A 339 13.74 -6.98 1.72
N ALA A 340 13.29 -6.13 2.64
CA ALA A 340 12.41 -4.98 2.39
C ALA A 340 13.01 -3.68 2.92
N ASP A 341 14.30 -3.46 2.65
CA ASP A 341 15.06 -2.28 3.08
C ASP A 341 14.51 -0.97 2.50
N ARG A 342 14.12 -0.98 1.22
CA ARG A 342 13.71 0.22 0.51
C ARG A 342 12.63 -0.06 -0.56
N THR A 343 11.73 0.89 -0.79
CA THR A 343 10.84 0.86 -1.95
C THR A 343 11.48 1.60 -3.13
N PHE A 344 11.47 0.98 -4.29
CA PHE A 344 12.02 1.52 -5.54
C PHE A 344 10.91 1.66 -6.58
N LEU A 345 10.94 2.77 -7.31
CA LEU A 345 10.13 2.99 -8.49
C LEU A 345 11.06 3.16 -9.68
N GLU A 346 10.88 2.31 -10.68
CA GLU A 346 11.61 2.38 -11.93
C GLU A 346 10.65 2.66 -13.07
N LYS A 347 11.09 3.51 -13.99
CA LYS A 347 10.34 3.86 -15.19
C LYS A 347 11.25 3.66 -16.39
N GLU A 348 10.83 2.77 -17.27
CA GLU A 348 11.34 2.66 -18.62
C GLU A 348 10.29 3.17 -19.60
N ARG A 349 10.62 3.18 -20.90
CA ARG A 349 9.75 3.73 -21.94
C ARG A 349 8.39 3.02 -22.00
N TYR A 350 8.40 1.69 -21.96
CA TYR A 350 7.21 0.84 -22.08
C TYR A 350 7.01 -0.08 -20.87
N MET A 351 7.62 0.27 -19.73
CA MET A 351 7.51 -0.49 -18.50
C MET A 351 7.59 0.44 -17.29
N ALA A 352 6.86 0.12 -16.24
CA ALA A 352 7.20 0.57 -14.90
C ALA A 352 7.36 -0.61 -13.97
N ARG A 353 8.15 -0.42 -12.93
CA ARG A 353 8.36 -1.40 -11.87
C ARG A 353 8.29 -0.72 -10.51
N LEU A 354 7.64 -1.39 -9.56
CA LEU A 354 7.69 -1.10 -8.13
C LEU A 354 8.33 -2.31 -7.46
N SER A 355 9.41 -2.08 -6.72
CA SER A 355 10.11 -3.13 -5.96
C SER A 355 10.15 -2.76 -4.48
N ILE A 356 10.05 -3.74 -3.60
CA ILE A 356 10.27 -3.58 -2.15
C ILE A 356 11.47 -4.44 -1.81
N GLY A 357 12.63 -3.78 -1.73
CA GLY A 357 13.93 -4.42 -1.67
C GLY A 357 14.03 -5.56 -2.69
N ARG A 358 14.32 -6.75 -2.17
CA ARG A 358 14.28 -8.01 -2.92
C ARG A 358 13.04 -8.85 -2.61
N LEU A 359 12.22 -8.44 -1.64
CA LEU A 359 11.04 -9.18 -1.18
C LEU A 359 9.99 -9.30 -2.29
N PHE A 360 9.64 -8.17 -2.92
CA PHE A 360 8.49 -8.09 -3.82
C PHE A 360 8.80 -7.25 -5.05
N VAL A 361 8.20 -7.64 -6.17
CA VAL A 361 8.22 -6.89 -7.42
C VAL A 361 6.82 -6.84 -8.04
N SER A 362 6.44 -5.66 -8.51
CA SER A 362 5.26 -5.42 -9.34
C SER A 362 5.71 -4.72 -10.62
N GLU A 363 5.38 -5.28 -11.77
CA GLU A 363 5.74 -4.73 -13.08
C GLU A 363 4.49 -4.50 -13.91
N LEU A 364 4.46 -3.39 -14.63
CA LEU A 364 3.48 -3.10 -15.66
C LEU A 364 4.24 -2.85 -16.96
N SER A 365 4.02 -3.68 -17.97
CA SER A 365 4.57 -3.52 -19.32
C SER A 365 3.47 -3.26 -20.34
N PHE A 366 3.73 -2.35 -21.26
CA PHE A 366 2.85 -2.03 -22.38
C PHE A 366 3.19 -2.93 -23.57
N GLU A 367 2.17 -3.53 -24.20
CA GLU A 367 2.31 -4.45 -25.33
C GLU A 367 1.58 -3.96 -26.57
N GLU A 368 2.32 -3.92 -27.68
CA GLU A 368 1.76 -3.81 -29.01
C GLU A 368 1.12 -5.14 -29.40
N LYS A 369 -0.07 -5.12 -30.00
CA LYS A 369 -0.65 -6.33 -30.58
C LYS A 369 0.00 -6.51 -31.96
N ASN A 370 0.74 -7.60 -32.16
CA ASN A 370 1.26 -7.94 -33.48
C ASN A 370 0.10 -8.06 -34.47
N ALA A 371 0.24 -7.48 -35.65
CA ALA A 371 -0.78 -7.47 -36.70
C ALA A 371 -1.10 -8.86 -37.29
N SER A 372 -0.46 -9.93 -36.80
CA SER A 372 -0.55 -11.29 -37.32
C SER A 372 -1.58 -12.20 -36.62
N GLU A 373 -2.46 -11.65 -35.77
CA GLU A 373 -3.55 -12.38 -35.10
C GLU A 373 -4.95 -11.78 -35.38
N ILE A 374 -5.23 -11.44 -36.65
CA ILE A 374 -6.58 -11.14 -37.13
C ILE A 374 -6.90 -12.04 -38.32
#